data_AF-A0A8H7VIY7-F1
#
_entry.id   AF-A0A8H7VIY7-F1
#
_cell.length_a   1.000
_cell.length_b   1.000
_cell.length_c   1.000
_cell.angle_alpha   90.00
_cell.angle_beta   90.00
_cell.angle_gamma   90.00
#
_symmetry.space_group_name_H-M   'P 1'
#
loop_
_entity.id
_entity.type
_entity.pdbx_description
1 polymer ?
#
loop_
_entity_poly.entity_id
_entity_poly.type
_entity_poly.pdbx_seq_one_letter_code
_entity_poly.pdbx_strand_id
1 'polypeptide(L)'
;MKTTTTVKITRAQAACMFYGETINAKNKRECEKRLNDLVDVDICYLEDAPTEPFIVAKVRIESSPVRYKQYPRTTSSNDVLSLINERDSTKGSAGVKLSRLKTMAIFLPVFLVGAPIGYFTWSKVFNEADYQAAKICHGTLTSSEEKSTKELLRECYPPRSGFASTIGTIASFGILARAMFGKNTRHRLFFARAPPGADIRWVTFKMAGELLLRCGAIVYGAAAGGAVAGRLAVARQPLRVTSYSSPSSNK
;
A
#
# COMPACT_ATOMS: atom_id res chain seq x y z
N MET A 1 20.54 -51.38 -21.49
CA MET A 1 20.71 -50.14 -20.71
C MET A 1 20.71 -48.96 -21.67
N LYS A 2 19.66 -48.12 -21.67
CA LYS A 2 19.64 -46.88 -22.46
C LYS A 2 20.40 -45.81 -21.66
N THR A 3 21.58 -45.43 -22.13
CA THR A 3 22.28 -44.24 -21.63
C THR A 3 21.54 -43.00 -22.13
N THR A 4 20.59 -42.52 -21.33
CA THR A 4 19.92 -41.24 -21.59
C THR A 4 20.93 -40.13 -21.34
N THR A 5 21.53 -39.59 -22.41
CA THR A 5 22.39 -38.41 -22.34
C THR A 5 21.56 -37.25 -21.81
N THR A 6 21.64 -36.98 -20.51
CA THR A 6 20.89 -35.91 -19.85
C THR A 6 21.41 -34.56 -20.36
N VAL A 7 20.66 -33.94 -21.27
CA VAL A 7 20.96 -32.60 -21.77
C VAL A 7 20.96 -31.64 -20.58
N LYS A 8 22.12 -31.04 -20.27
CA LYS A 8 22.26 -30.07 -19.18
C LYS A 8 21.64 -28.74 -19.61
N ILE A 9 20.37 -28.53 -19.26
CA ILE A 9 19.67 -27.26 -19.47
C ILE A 9 20.26 -26.22 -18.50
N THR A 10 20.62 -25.05 -19.02
CA THR A 10 21.15 -23.93 -18.24
C THR A 10 20.03 -23.07 -17.64
N ARG A 11 20.33 -22.31 -16.58
CA ARG A 11 19.35 -21.39 -15.96
C ARG A 11 18.72 -20.41 -16.96
N ALA A 12 19.52 -19.84 -17.86
CA ALA A 12 19.02 -18.91 -18.88
C ALA A 12 18.12 -19.60 -19.92
N GLN A 13 18.41 -20.87 -20.26
CA GLN A 13 17.52 -21.67 -21.12
C GLN A 13 16.20 -22.00 -20.44
N ALA A 14 16.25 -22.40 -19.16
CA ALA A 14 15.07 -22.65 -18.36
C ALA A 14 14.20 -21.39 -18.23
N ALA A 15 14.81 -20.21 -18.10
CA ALA A 15 14.08 -18.94 -18.09
C ALA A 15 13.33 -18.71 -19.41
N CYS A 16 13.95 -18.97 -20.57
CA CYS A 16 13.24 -18.91 -21.85
C CYS A 16 12.09 -19.92 -21.94
N MET A 17 12.30 -21.17 -21.49
CA MET A 17 11.24 -22.19 -21.44
C MET A 17 10.07 -21.76 -20.57
N PHE A 18 10.34 -21.18 -19.39
CA PHE A 18 9.30 -20.68 -18.48
C PHE A 18 8.48 -19.53 -19.09
N TYR A 19 9.13 -18.60 -19.79
CA TYR A 19 8.43 -17.49 -20.46
C TYR A 19 7.81 -17.89 -21.81
N GLY A 20 8.00 -19.13 -22.28
CA GLY A 20 7.52 -19.57 -23.60
C GLY A 20 8.28 -18.94 -24.79
N GLU A 21 9.51 -18.47 -24.57
CA GLU A 21 10.32 -17.77 -25.56
C GLU A 21 11.25 -18.73 -26.30
N THR A 22 11.56 -18.41 -27.56
CA THR A 22 12.54 -19.18 -28.34
C THR A 22 13.95 -19.08 -27.73
N ILE A 23 14.66 -20.22 -27.68
CA ILE A 23 15.98 -20.32 -27.05
C ILE A 23 17.06 -19.76 -27.99
N ASN A 24 17.24 -18.45 -27.98
CA ASN A 24 18.31 -17.73 -28.70
C ASN A 24 19.17 -16.89 -27.74
N ALA A 25 20.35 -16.42 -28.18
CA ALA A 25 21.29 -15.72 -27.31
C ALA A 25 20.74 -14.39 -26.74
N LYS A 26 19.91 -13.67 -27.50
CA LYS A 26 19.28 -12.41 -27.09
C LYS A 26 18.23 -12.67 -26.00
N ASN A 27 17.33 -13.61 -26.25
CA ASN A 27 16.25 -14.00 -25.34
C ASN A 27 16.79 -14.59 -24.04
N LYS A 28 17.88 -15.37 -24.09
CA LYS A 28 18.54 -15.87 -22.87
C LYS A 28 18.93 -14.74 -21.93
N ARG A 29 19.59 -13.69 -22.45
CA ARG A 29 19.99 -12.52 -21.66
C ARG A 29 18.79 -11.75 -21.11
N GLU A 30 17.76 -11.55 -21.93
CA GLU A 30 16.57 -10.81 -21.54
C GLU A 30 15.72 -11.56 -20.50
N CYS A 31 15.47 -12.86 -20.71
CA CYS A 31 14.73 -13.71 -19.77
C CYS A 31 15.47 -13.86 -18.44
N GLU A 32 16.80 -14.00 -18.48
CA GLU A 32 17.61 -14.04 -17.26
C GLU A 32 17.58 -12.72 -16.50
N LYS A 33 17.63 -11.58 -17.21
CA LYS A 33 17.47 -10.26 -16.59
C LYS A 33 16.10 -10.14 -15.90
N ARG A 34 15.02 -10.47 -16.61
CA ARG A 34 13.65 -10.45 -16.05
C ARG A 34 13.54 -11.34 -14.81
N LEU A 35 14.17 -12.51 -14.81
CA LEU A 35 14.21 -13.40 -13.66
C LEU A 35 15.00 -12.82 -12.48
N ASN A 36 16.12 -12.16 -12.74
CA ASN A 36 16.94 -11.52 -11.70
C ASN A 36 16.30 -10.26 -11.10
N ASP A 37 15.42 -9.59 -11.85
CA ASP A 37 14.63 -8.45 -11.37
C ASP A 37 13.56 -8.88 -10.34
N LEU A 38 13.18 -10.16 -10.32
CA LEU A 38 12.27 -10.71 -9.31
C LEU A 38 13.01 -10.93 -7.98
N VAL A 39 12.54 -10.26 -6.93
CA VAL A 39 13.11 -10.35 -5.58
C VAL A 39 12.67 -11.66 -4.90
N ASP A 40 13.61 -12.34 -4.24
CA ASP A 40 13.40 -13.54 -3.41
C ASP A 40 12.85 -14.80 -4.08
N VAL A 41 12.90 -14.89 -5.41
CA VAL A 41 12.55 -16.10 -6.17
C VAL A 41 13.69 -16.58 -7.05
N ASP A 42 13.72 -17.87 -7.37
CA ASP A 42 14.60 -18.43 -8.39
C ASP A 42 13.88 -19.53 -9.19
N ILE A 43 14.45 -19.89 -10.33
CA ILE A 43 13.93 -20.93 -11.22
C ILE A 43 14.58 -22.28 -10.87
N CYS A 44 13.75 -23.31 -10.70
CA CYS A 44 14.15 -24.67 -10.34
C CYS A 44 13.31 -25.70 -11.09
N TYR A 45 13.67 -26.97 -10.97
CA TYR A 45 12.91 -28.10 -11.49
C TYR A 45 12.73 -29.16 -10.40
N LEU A 46 11.70 -30.00 -10.58
CA LEU A 46 11.45 -31.16 -9.74
C LEU A 46 12.27 -32.35 -10.22
N GLU A 47 12.66 -33.22 -9.28
CA GLU A 47 13.69 -34.27 -9.35
C GLU A 47 14.02 -34.85 -10.73
N ASP A 48 13.02 -35.19 -11.55
CA ASP A 48 13.17 -35.94 -12.81
C ASP A 48 12.75 -35.18 -14.08
N ALA A 49 12.30 -33.93 -13.97
CA ALA A 49 11.74 -33.18 -15.11
C ALA A 49 12.44 -31.83 -15.34
N PRO A 50 13.70 -31.82 -15.84
CA PRO A 50 14.41 -30.57 -16.12
C PRO A 50 13.81 -29.75 -17.28
N THR A 51 12.86 -30.32 -18.02
CA THR A 51 12.11 -29.67 -19.11
C THR A 51 10.94 -28.82 -18.61
N GLU A 52 10.56 -28.94 -17.34
CA GLU A 52 9.43 -28.21 -16.74
C GLU A 52 9.95 -27.27 -15.64
N PRO A 53 10.30 -26.02 -15.98
CA PRO A 53 10.80 -25.07 -15.00
C PRO A 53 9.68 -24.47 -14.14
N PHE A 54 9.96 -24.30 -12.84
CA PHE A 54 9.09 -23.64 -11.87
C PHE A 54 9.80 -22.47 -11.21
N ILE A 55 9.06 -21.40 -10.90
CA ILE A 55 9.55 -20.32 -10.04
C ILE A 55 9.11 -20.59 -8.61
N VAL A 56 10.07 -20.61 -7.69
CA VAL A 56 9.83 -20.84 -6.27
C VAL A 56 10.62 -19.82 -5.44
N ALA A 57 10.10 -19.45 -4.27
CA ALA A 57 10.82 -18.60 -3.33
C ALA A 57 12.15 -19.25 -2.91
N LYS A 58 13.24 -18.48 -2.89
CA LYS A 58 14.59 -18.97 -2.57
C LYS A 58 14.64 -19.71 -1.23
N VAL A 59 13.99 -19.15 -0.21
CA VAL A 59 13.88 -19.75 1.14
C VAL A 59 13.28 -21.15 1.07
N ARG A 60 12.29 -21.37 0.21
CA ARG A 60 11.65 -22.69 0.06
C ARG A 60 12.55 -23.68 -0.67
N ILE A 61 13.29 -23.24 -1.69
CA ILE A 61 14.28 -24.07 -2.38
C ILE A 61 15.37 -24.52 -1.38
N GLU A 62 15.89 -23.59 -0.58
CA GLU A 62 16.91 -23.85 0.44
C GLU A 62 16.40 -24.79 1.54
N SER A 63 15.13 -24.68 1.94
CA SER A 63 14.52 -25.56 2.93
C SER A 63 14.28 -27.00 2.43
N SER A 64 14.32 -27.24 1.12
CA SER A 64 14.00 -28.55 0.53
C SER A 64 14.86 -28.83 -0.72
N PRO A 65 16.19 -28.95 -0.56
CA PRO A 65 17.14 -29.06 -1.67
C PRO A 65 17.05 -30.39 -2.44
N VAL A 66 16.47 -31.42 -1.81
CA VAL A 66 16.22 -32.71 -2.48
C VAL A 66 15.11 -32.57 -3.52
N ARG A 67 14.02 -31.89 -3.14
CA ARG A 67 12.82 -31.72 -3.97
C ARG A 67 13.03 -30.70 -5.10
N TYR A 68 13.70 -29.58 -4.79
CA TYR A 68 13.89 -28.48 -5.73
C TYR A 68 15.35 -28.43 -6.19
N LYS A 69 15.60 -28.86 -7.43
CA LYS A 69 16.93 -28.80 -8.04
C LYS A 69 17.08 -27.51 -8.82
N GLN A 70 18.19 -26.80 -8.60
CA GLN A 70 18.49 -25.56 -9.31
C GLN A 70 19.19 -25.85 -10.64
N TYR A 71 18.88 -25.07 -11.67
CA TYR A 71 19.59 -25.14 -12.94
C TYR A 71 21.01 -24.59 -12.80
N PRO A 72 22.01 -25.20 -13.47
CA PRO A 72 23.38 -24.69 -13.46
C PRO A 72 23.44 -23.28 -14.05
N ARG A 73 24.14 -22.39 -13.34
CA ARG A 73 24.49 -21.07 -13.84
C ARG A 73 25.73 -21.20 -14.71
N THR A 74 25.68 -20.63 -15.92
CA THR A 74 26.86 -20.49 -16.75
C THR A 74 27.70 -19.35 -16.20
N THR A 75 28.44 -19.61 -15.12
CA THR A 75 29.54 -18.73 -14.71
C THR A 75 30.65 -18.90 -15.73
N SER A 76 30.64 -18.04 -16.75
CA SER A 76 31.84 -17.79 -17.56
C SER A 76 32.97 -17.48 -16.59
N SER A 77 34.06 -18.25 -16.58
CA SER A 77 35.18 -18.08 -15.65
C SER A 77 35.80 -16.67 -15.67
N ASN A 78 35.49 -15.86 -16.70
CA ASN A 78 35.91 -14.46 -16.79
C ASN A 78 35.12 -13.51 -15.86
N ASP A 79 33.91 -13.87 -15.43
CA ASP A 79 33.10 -13.04 -14.52
C ASP A 79 33.56 -13.14 -13.06
N VAL A 80 34.24 -14.23 -12.68
CA VAL A 80 34.79 -14.37 -11.33
C VAL A 80 35.99 -13.44 -11.13
N LEU A 81 36.78 -13.20 -12.19
CA LEU A 81 37.93 -12.30 -12.17
C LEU A 81 37.52 -10.82 -12.16
N SER A 82 36.43 -10.44 -12.85
CA SER A 82 35.89 -9.07 -12.76
C SER A 82 35.27 -8.77 -11.40
N LEU A 83 34.61 -9.75 -10.76
CA LEU A 83 34.09 -9.61 -9.39
C LEU A 83 35.17 -9.53 -8.30
N ILE A 84 36.36 -10.10 -8.55
CA ILE A 84 37.52 -9.95 -7.65
C ILE A 84 38.18 -8.58 -7.86
N ASN A 85 38.28 -8.10 -9.10
CA ASN A 85 38.90 -6.79 -9.40
C ASN A 85 38.02 -5.60 -8.96
N GLU A 86 36.70 -5.77 -8.86
CA GLU A 86 35.78 -4.70 -8.46
C GLU A 86 35.66 -4.52 -6.94
N ARG A 87 36.22 -5.45 -6.14
CA ARG A 87 36.22 -5.35 -4.66
C ARG A 87 37.24 -4.37 -4.08
N ASP A 88 38.25 -3.96 -4.84
CA ASP A 88 39.28 -3.03 -4.37
C ASP A 88 39.00 -1.54 -4.68
N SER A 89 37.99 -1.22 -5.50
CA SER A 89 37.75 0.18 -5.95
C SER A 89 36.48 0.86 -5.46
N THR A 90 35.67 0.25 -4.58
CA THR A 90 34.43 0.90 -4.11
C THR A 90 34.27 0.93 -2.58
N LYS A 91 35.30 1.42 -1.87
CA LYS A 91 35.08 2.13 -0.60
C LYS A 91 34.55 3.53 -0.89
N GLY A 92 33.28 3.64 -1.23
CA GLY A 92 32.63 4.93 -1.39
C GLY A 92 31.20 4.83 -1.90
N SER A 93 30.24 5.05 -1.01
CA SER A 93 28.89 5.50 -1.38
C SER A 93 27.92 4.44 -1.96
N ALA A 94 27.59 3.40 -1.19
CA ALA A 94 26.39 2.58 -1.45
C ALA A 94 25.55 2.28 -0.18
N GLY A 95 25.73 3.05 0.89
CA GLY A 95 25.07 2.84 2.18
C GLY A 95 23.64 3.40 2.35
N VAL A 96 22.95 3.84 1.29
CA VAL A 96 21.68 4.59 1.45
C VAL A 96 20.45 3.98 0.77
N LYS A 97 20.58 2.95 -0.10
CA LYS A 97 19.42 2.43 -0.86
C LYS A 97 18.75 1.15 -0.30
N LEU A 98 19.41 0.39 0.58
CA LEU A 98 18.87 -0.90 1.07
C LEU A 98 17.97 -0.77 2.32
N SER A 99 17.91 0.38 2.98
CA SER A 99 17.04 0.63 4.14
C SER A 99 15.62 1.06 3.78
N ARG A 100 15.34 1.38 2.50
CA ARG A 100 14.01 1.82 2.08
C ARG A 100 13.04 0.67 1.74
N LEU A 101 13.52 -0.50 1.32
CA LEU A 101 12.63 -1.61 0.94
C LEU A 101 12.10 -2.41 2.14
N LYS A 102 12.93 -2.65 3.16
CA LYS A 102 12.51 -3.42 4.37
C LYS A 102 11.42 -2.71 5.19
N THR A 103 11.32 -1.39 5.07
CA THR A 103 10.30 -0.61 5.79
C THR A 103 8.92 -0.74 5.16
N MET A 104 8.80 -1.10 3.87
CA MET A 104 7.48 -1.23 3.22
C MET A 104 6.74 -2.53 3.57
N ALA A 105 7.46 -3.61 3.90
CA ALA A 105 6.86 -4.92 4.20
C ALA A 105 6.08 -4.96 5.52
N ILE A 106 6.42 -4.10 6.49
CA ILE A 106 5.72 -4.01 7.79
C ILE A 106 4.53 -3.04 7.72
N PHE A 107 4.57 -2.06 6.83
CA PHE A 107 3.47 -1.10 6.66
C PHE A 107 2.29 -1.69 5.89
N LEU A 108 2.53 -2.62 4.97
CA LEU A 108 1.48 -3.18 4.09
C LEU A 108 0.35 -3.90 4.86
N PRO A 109 0.61 -4.80 5.85
CA PRO A 109 -0.44 -5.51 6.56
C PRO A 109 -1.27 -4.60 7.48
N VAL A 110 -0.61 -3.64 8.14
CA VAL A 110 -1.28 -2.68 9.03
C VAL A 110 -2.19 -1.74 8.24
N PHE A 111 -1.77 -1.32 7.04
CA PHE A 111 -2.61 -0.50 6.18
C PHE A 111 -3.74 -1.29 5.53
N LEU A 112 -3.50 -2.52 5.08
CA LEU A 112 -4.52 -3.36 4.42
C LEU A 112 -5.64 -3.80 5.37
N VAL A 113 -5.33 -4.09 6.64
CA VAL A 113 -6.34 -4.54 7.62
C VAL A 113 -6.88 -3.38 8.45
N GLY A 114 -6.03 -2.42 8.82
CA GLY A 114 -6.43 -1.29 9.65
C GLY A 114 -7.22 -0.22 8.89
N ALA A 115 -6.90 0.04 7.62
CA ALA A 115 -7.59 1.09 6.86
C ALA A 115 -9.07 0.76 6.58
N PRO A 116 -9.47 -0.48 6.22
CA PRO A 116 -10.89 -0.81 6.05
C PRO A 116 -11.68 -0.71 7.35
N ILE A 117 -11.13 -1.26 8.45
CA ILE A 117 -11.80 -1.22 9.76
C ILE A 117 -11.95 0.23 10.22
N GLY A 118 -10.89 1.05 10.11
CA GLY A 118 -10.96 2.48 10.37
C GLY A 118 -12.02 3.17 9.51
N TYR A 119 -11.99 2.95 8.19
CA TYR A 119 -12.92 3.58 7.25
C TYR A 119 -14.39 3.23 7.55
N PHE A 120 -14.71 1.97 7.83
CA PHE A 120 -16.08 1.56 8.17
C PHE A 120 -16.56 2.16 9.50
N THR A 121 -15.69 2.20 10.51
CA THR A 121 -16.07 2.76 11.81
C THR A 121 -16.27 4.27 11.73
N TRP A 122 -15.39 4.97 11.02
CA TRP A 122 -15.45 6.42 10.87
C TRP A 122 -16.55 6.89 9.92
N SER A 123 -16.82 6.17 8.83
CA SER A 123 -17.91 6.52 7.91
C SER A 123 -19.27 6.55 8.60
N LYS A 124 -19.53 5.66 9.57
CA LYS A 124 -20.74 5.74 10.41
C LYS A 124 -20.79 6.98 11.28
N VAL A 125 -19.66 7.34 11.91
CA VAL A 125 -19.57 8.56 12.74
C VAL A 125 -19.80 9.81 11.91
N PHE A 126 -19.23 9.89 10.70
CA PHE A 126 -19.47 11.01 9.80
C PHE A 126 -20.92 11.07 9.32
N ASN A 127 -21.53 9.95 8.94
CA ASN A 127 -22.93 9.91 8.53
C ASN A 127 -23.86 10.40 9.66
N GLU A 128 -23.59 10.02 10.91
CA GLU A 128 -24.37 10.49 12.07
C GLU A 128 -24.13 11.99 12.33
N ALA A 129 -22.88 12.45 12.28
CA ALA A 129 -22.56 13.86 12.47
C ALA A 129 -23.18 14.75 11.38
N ASP A 130 -23.14 14.29 10.12
CA ASP A 130 -23.79 14.94 8.98
C ASP A 130 -25.31 14.95 9.14
N TYR A 131 -25.90 13.85 9.60
CA TYR A 131 -27.34 13.76 9.90
C TYR A 131 -27.75 14.77 10.99
N GLN A 132 -27.02 14.83 12.11
CA GLN A 132 -27.30 15.78 13.18
C GLN A 132 -27.12 17.24 12.72
N ALA A 133 -26.10 17.51 11.90
CA ALA A 133 -25.90 18.84 11.33
C ALA A 133 -27.05 19.24 10.38
N ALA A 134 -27.50 18.33 9.52
CA ALA A 134 -28.64 18.55 8.64
C ALA A 134 -29.93 18.80 9.45
N LYS A 135 -30.14 18.03 10.52
CA LYS A 135 -31.28 18.20 11.44
C LYS A 135 -31.32 19.57 12.10
N ILE A 136 -30.16 20.12 12.48
CA ILE A 136 -30.05 21.48 13.05
C ILE A 136 -30.34 22.54 11.98
N CYS A 137 -29.84 22.37 10.75
CA CYS A 137 -29.96 23.36 9.69
C CYS A 137 -31.37 23.45 9.08
N HIS A 138 -32.09 22.32 8.96
CA HIS A 138 -33.41 22.27 8.32
C HIS A 138 -34.59 22.43 9.30
N GLY A 139 -34.30 22.57 10.59
CA GLY A 139 -35.32 22.57 11.63
C GLY A 139 -35.90 21.17 11.87
N THR A 140 -36.55 20.99 13.01
CA THR A 140 -37.16 19.71 13.40
C THR A 140 -38.30 19.38 12.43
N LEU A 141 -38.05 18.56 11.42
CA LEU A 141 -39.11 18.02 10.56
C LEU A 141 -40.11 17.26 11.45
N THR A 142 -41.32 17.78 11.54
CA THR A 142 -42.42 17.18 12.30
C THR A 142 -42.90 15.90 11.61
N SER A 143 -42.26 14.79 11.96
CA SER A 143 -42.75 13.43 12.22
C SER A 143 -43.79 12.72 11.33
N SER A 144 -44.28 13.23 10.20
CA SER A 144 -45.38 12.55 9.50
C SER A 144 -44.99 11.63 8.34
N GLU A 145 -43.75 11.63 7.87
CA GLU A 145 -43.28 10.65 6.87
C GLU A 145 -41.97 10.03 7.35
N GLU A 146 -42.05 8.82 7.88
CA GLU A 146 -40.93 7.92 8.15
C GLU A 146 -40.36 7.40 6.82
N LYS A 147 -40.06 8.29 5.88
CA LYS A 147 -39.27 7.94 4.70
C LYS A 147 -37.90 7.48 5.20
N SER A 148 -37.49 6.32 4.71
CA SER A 148 -36.23 5.65 5.05
C SER A 148 -35.08 6.67 5.11
N THR A 149 -34.35 6.70 6.23
CA THR A 149 -33.25 7.64 6.51
C THR A 149 -32.26 7.79 5.34
N LYS A 150 -32.15 6.75 4.49
CA LYS A 150 -31.32 6.73 3.28
C LYS A 150 -31.82 7.61 2.14
N GLU A 151 -33.14 7.75 1.97
CA GLU A 151 -33.74 8.59 0.93
C GLU A 151 -33.58 10.07 1.29
N LEU A 152 -33.84 10.40 2.56
CA LEU A 152 -33.64 11.76 3.11
C LEU A 152 -32.16 12.19 3.02
N LEU A 153 -31.24 11.29 3.32
CA LEU A 153 -29.79 11.53 3.13
C LEU A 153 -29.43 11.75 1.66
N ARG A 154 -30.02 11.01 0.72
CA ARG A 154 -29.78 11.19 -0.72
C ARG A 154 -30.32 12.52 -1.24
N GLU A 155 -31.40 13.00 -0.67
CA GLU A 155 -32.05 14.25 -1.09
C GLU A 155 -31.34 15.47 -0.51
N CYS A 156 -30.93 15.42 0.76
CA CYS A 156 -30.19 16.52 1.41
C CYS A 156 -28.70 16.56 1.03
N TYR A 157 -28.07 15.43 0.72
CA TYR A 157 -26.67 15.39 0.30
C TYR A 157 -26.55 15.05 -1.18
N PRO A 158 -26.30 16.05 -2.06
CA PRO A 158 -26.05 15.75 -3.45
C PRO A 158 -24.81 14.86 -3.56
N PRO A 159 -24.78 13.85 -4.45
CA PRO A 159 -23.68 12.88 -4.56
C PRO A 159 -22.29 13.50 -4.78
N ARG A 160 -22.21 14.79 -5.12
CA ARG A 160 -20.97 15.56 -5.27
C ARG A 160 -20.33 15.98 -3.93
N SER A 161 -21.06 16.07 -2.83
CA SER A 161 -20.51 16.49 -1.52
C SER A 161 -19.59 15.42 -0.91
N GLY A 162 -19.92 14.14 -1.09
CA GLY A 162 -19.07 13.03 -0.66
C GLY A 162 -17.70 13.04 -1.34
N PHE A 163 -17.66 13.38 -2.63
CA PHE A 163 -16.40 13.50 -3.37
C PHE A 163 -15.55 14.67 -2.89
N ALA A 164 -16.16 15.84 -2.66
CA ALA A 164 -15.46 17.01 -2.14
C ALA A 164 -14.90 16.78 -0.72
N SER A 165 -15.67 16.13 0.16
CA SER A 165 -15.23 15.70 1.49
C SER A 165 -14.05 14.72 1.41
N THR A 166 -14.13 13.74 0.51
CA THR A 166 -13.05 12.76 0.31
C THR A 166 -11.77 13.43 -0.17
N ILE A 167 -11.86 14.33 -1.16
CA ILE A 167 -10.70 15.11 -1.64
C ILE A 167 -10.13 15.98 -0.53
N GLY A 168 -10.98 16.70 0.21
CA GLY A 168 -10.57 17.54 1.32
C GLY A 168 -9.85 16.75 2.41
N THR A 169 -10.32 15.54 2.71
CA THR A 169 -9.69 14.63 3.67
C THR A 169 -8.33 14.15 3.17
N ILE A 170 -8.22 13.71 1.91
CA ILE A 170 -6.94 13.24 1.32
C ILE A 170 -5.92 14.38 1.29
N ALA A 171 -6.32 15.58 0.86
CA ALA A 171 -5.45 16.74 0.81
C ALA A 171 -4.98 17.17 2.21
N SER A 172 -5.91 17.23 3.17
CA SER A 172 -5.61 17.57 4.57
C SER A 172 -4.68 16.53 5.20
N PHE A 173 -4.92 15.25 4.93
CA PHE A 173 -4.06 14.16 5.39
C PHE A 173 -2.63 14.33 4.87
N GLY A 174 -2.45 14.65 3.59
CA GLY A 174 -1.12 14.89 3.01
C GLY A 174 -0.37 16.04 3.68
N ILE A 175 -1.05 17.16 3.94
CA ILE A 175 -0.45 18.34 4.58
C ILE A 175 -0.13 18.06 6.04
N LEU A 176 -1.08 17.51 6.81
CA LEU A 176 -0.88 17.20 8.22
C LEU A 176 0.15 16.08 8.44
N ALA A 177 0.15 15.04 7.60
CA ALA A 177 1.18 14.01 7.65
C ALA A 177 2.57 14.60 7.38
N ARG A 178 2.69 15.54 6.43
CA ARG A 178 3.96 16.22 6.16
C ARG A 178 4.41 17.09 7.34
N ALA A 179 3.49 17.80 7.98
CA ALA A 179 3.78 18.64 9.14
C ALA A 179 4.17 17.81 10.39
N MET A 180 3.44 16.73 10.65
CA MET A 180 3.61 15.89 11.84
C MET A 180 4.77 14.89 11.71
N PHE A 181 5.09 14.46 10.48
CA PHE A 181 6.21 13.57 10.19
C PHE A 181 7.31 14.30 9.42
N GLY A 182 7.95 15.27 10.07
CA GLY A 182 9.19 15.89 9.56
C GLY A 182 10.33 14.87 9.40
N LYS A 183 11.36 15.21 8.62
CA LYS A 183 12.53 14.34 8.39
C LYS A 183 13.17 13.88 9.72
N ASN A 184 13.34 14.80 10.66
CA ASN A 184 13.93 14.54 11.97
C ASN A 184 13.04 13.65 12.84
N THR A 185 11.71 13.86 12.81
CA THR A 185 10.76 13.09 13.59
C THR A 185 10.66 11.64 13.10
N ARG A 186 10.68 11.42 11.78
CA ARG A 186 10.67 10.06 11.21
C ARG A 186 11.90 9.27 11.63
N HIS A 187 13.09 9.89 11.54
CA HIS A 187 14.30 9.21 11.97
C HIS A 187 14.25 8.89 13.46
N ARG A 188 13.72 9.81 14.28
CA ARG A 188 13.59 9.59 15.73
C ARG A 188 12.62 8.47 16.08
N LEU A 189 11.41 8.47 15.50
CA LEU A 189 10.36 7.51 15.83
C LEU A 189 10.68 6.09 15.37
N PHE A 190 11.35 5.93 14.22
CA PHE A 190 11.56 4.62 13.61
C PHE A 190 12.99 4.08 13.75
N PHE A 191 13.98 4.95 13.94
CA PHE A 191 15.40 4.56 13.86
C PHE A 191 16.26 5.06 15.03
N ALA A 192 15.71 5.82 15.99
CA ALA A 192 16.50 6.19 17.17
C ALA A 192 16.79 4.96 18.02
N ARG A 193 18.07 4.76 18.33
CA ARG A 193 18.50 3.75 19.29
C ARG A 193 18.04 4.16 20.69
N ALA A 194 17.57 3.22 21.50
CA ALA A 194 17.22 3.49 22.88
C ALA A 194 18.46 4.01 23.65
N PRO A 195 18.29 5.00 24.56
CA PRO A 195 19.40 5.47 25.39
C PRO A 195 20.01 4.31 26.19
N PRO A 196 21.34 4.28 26.35
CA PRO A 196 21.99 3.25 27.17
C PRO A 196 21.45 3.32 28.61
N GLY A 197 20.98 2.18 29.12
CA GLY A 197 20.40 2.08 30.47
C GLY A 197 18.89 2.37 30.58
N ALA A 198 18.21 2.72 29.48
CA ALA A 198 16.75 2.88 29.50
C ALA A 198 16.02 1.55 29.28
N ASP A 199 14.91 1.33 29.99
CA ASP A 199 14.02 0.19 29.73
C ASP A 199 13.37 0.34 28.34
N ILE A 200 13.68 -0.61 27.45
CA ILE A 200 13.21 -0.65 26.06
C ILE A 200 11.68 -0.65 26.01
N ARG A 201 10.98 -1.26 26.98
CA ARG A 201 9.51 -1.33 26.98
C ARG A 201 8.89 0.05 27.18
N TRP A 202 9.41 0.81 28.13
CA TRP A 202 8.91 2.15 28.42
C TRP A 202 9.21 3.14 27.29
N VAL A 203 10.41 3.08 26.71
CA VAL A 203 10.78 3.91 25.55
C VAL A 203 9.88 3.58 24.35
N THR A 204 9.61 2.30 24.10
CA THR A 204 8.71 1.86 23.02
C THR A 204 7.29 2.35 23.27
N PHE A 205 6.77 2.22 24.50
CA PHE A 205 5.44 2.69 24.85
C PHE A 205 5.29 4.21 24.68
N LYS A 206 6.28 4.99 25.11
CA LYS A 206 6.30 6.44 24.94
C LYS A 206 6.30 6.84 23.45
N MET A 207 7.11 6.16 22.63
CA MET A 207 7.14 6.41 21.18
C MET A 207 5.82 6.00 20.51
N ALA A 208 5.21 4.89 20.94
CA ALA A 208 3.90 4.45 20.47
C ALA A 208 2.79 5.44 20.85
N GLY A 209 2.80 5.96 22.07
CA GLY A 209 1.88 7.00 22.53
C GLY A 209 2.03 8.31 21.77
N GLU A 210 3.26 8.77 21.53
CA GLU A 210 3.53 9.94 20.71
C GLU A 210 3.05 9.75 19.26
N LEU A 211 3.27 8.56 18.68
CA LEU A 211 2.78 8.21 17.35
C LEU A 211 1.25 8.21 17.30
N LEU A 212 0.58 7.59 18.28
CA LEU A 212 -0.88 7.56 18.40
C LEU A 212 -1.48 8.97 18.49
N LEU A 213 -0.89 9.83 19.31
CA LEU A 213 -1.36 11.21 19.48
C LEU A 213 -1.19 12.00 18.18
N ARG A 214 -0.06 11.83 17.47
CA ARG A 214 0.15 12.45 16.17
C ARG A 214 -0.82 11.93 15.10
N CYS A 215 -1.04 10.62 15.05
CA CYS A 215 -2.01 10.01 14.14
C CYS A 215 -3.45 10.48 14.46
N GLY A 216 -3.81 10.56 15.74
CA GLY A 216 -5.10 11.08 16.19
C GLY A 216 -5.32 12.53 15.74
N ALA A 217 -4.31 13.39 15.89
CA ALA A 217 -4.38 14.77 15.41
C ALA A 217 -4.53 14.85 13.88
N ILE A 218 -3.88 13.96 13.11
CA ILE A 218 -4.04 13.89 11.65
C ILE A 218 -5.46 13.46 11.27
N VAL A 219 -5.96 12.40 11.90
CA VAL A 219 -7.30 11.86 11.61
C VAL A 219 -8.38 12.87 11.99
N TYR A 220 -8.30 13.44 13.20
CA TYR A 220 -9.26 14.43 13.67
C TYR A 220 -9.17 15.76 12.91
N GLY A 221 -7.96 16.20 12.57
CA GLY A 221 -7.74 17.40 11.76
C GLY A 221 -8.29 17.24 10.33
N ALA A 222 -8.09 16.07 9.71
CA ALA A 222 -8.65 15.75 8.40
C ALA A 222 -10.18 15.65 8.43
N ALA A 223 -10.74 15.06 9.50
CA ALA A 223 -12.18 15.01 9.76
C ALA A 223 -12.80 16.41 9.85
N ALA A 224 -12.22 17.27 10.70
CA ALA A 224 -12.68 18.65 10.87
C ALA A 224 -12.54 19.46 9.58
N GLY A 225 -11.41 19.31 8.88
CA GLY A 225 -11.18 19.97 7.59
C GLY A 225 -12.19 19.55 6.51
N GLY A 226 -12.48 18.26 6.42
CA GLY A 226 -13.50 17.72 5.50
C GLY A 226 -14.91 18.27 5.81
N ALA A 227 -15.30 18.31 7.09
CA ALA A 227 -16.58 18.87 7.51
C ALA A 227 -16.72 20.36 7.18
N VAL A 228 -15.67 21.15 7.43
CA VAL A 228 -15.65 22.59 7.09
C VAL A 228 -15.72 22.79 5.57
N ALA A 229 -14.94 22.04 4.79
CA ALA A 229 -14.96 22.11 3.34
C ALA A 229 -16.33 21.74 2.75
N GLY A 230 -16.97 20.70 3.29
CA GLY A 230 -18.33 20.29 2.91
C GLY A 230 -19.36 21.40 3.14
N ARG A 231 -19.33 22.04 4.33
CA ARG A 231 -20.23 23.17 4.65
C ARG A 231 -20.00 24.37 3.72
N LEU A 232 -18.75 24.71 3.43
CA LEU A 232 -18.41 25.79 2.50
C LEU A 232 -18.87 25.49 1.06
N ALA A 233 -18.83 24.22 0.64
CA ALA A 233 -19.31 23.83 -0.69
C ALA A 233 -20.84 23.97 -0.82
N VAL A 234 -21.59 23.66 0.24
CA VAL A 234 -23.05 23.83 0.28
C VAL A 234 -23.43 25.32 0.33
N ALA A 235 -22.75 26.13 1.15
CA ALA A 235 -23.01 27.56 1.28
C ALA A 235 -22.85 28.35 -0.04
N ARG A 236 -22.12 27.81 -1.02
CA ARG A 236 -21.92 28.43 -2.34
C ARG A 236 -23.03 28.12 -3.34
N GLN A 237 -23.98 27.24 -3.02
CA GLN A 237 -25.09 26.98 -3.92
C GLN A 237 -26.09 28.16 -3.83
N PRO A 238 -26.37 28.88 -4.92
CA PRO A 238 -27.39 29.92 -4.91
C PRO A 238 -28.71 29.27 -4.52
N LEU A 239 -29.39 29.85 -3.51
CA LEU A 239 -30.71 29.42 -3.06
C LEU A 239 -31.63 29.35 -4.27
N ARG A 240 -31.86 28.12 -4.74
CA ARG A 240 -32.83 27.87 -5.80
C ARG A 240 -34.17 28.03 -5.11
N VAL A 241 -34.77 29.21 -5.26
CA VAL A 241 -36.13 29.47 -4.79
C VAL A 241 -37.03 28.53 -5.59
N THR A 242 -37.34 27.38 -5.01
CA THR A 242 -38.42 26.52 -5.49
C THR A 242 -39.70 27.29 -5.19
N SER A 243 -40.16 28.04 -6.19
CA SER A 243 -41.50 28.60 -6.21
C SER A 243 -42.48 27.44 -6.11
N TYR A 244 -42.96 27.18 -4.89
CA TYR A 244 -44.07 26.26 -4.67
C TYR A 244 -45.27 26.84 -5.39
N SER A 245 -45.61 26.27 -6.54
CA SER A 245 -46.92 26.46 -7.15
C SER A 245 -47.93 25.78 -6.24
N SER A 246 -48.64 26.58 -5.43
CA SER A 246 -49.77 26.10 -4.64
C SER A 246 -50.73 25.31 -5.56
N PRO A 247 -51.09 24.07 -5.21
CA PRO A 247 -52.07 23.32 -5.99
C PRO A 247 -53.39 24.09 -5.94
N SER A 248 -53.86 24.57 -7.09
CA SER A 248 -55.17 25.20 -7.17
C SER A 248 -56.22 24.13 -6.88
N SER A 249 -56.91 24.31 -5.75
CA SER A 249 -58.07 23.53 -5.39
C SER A 249 -59.20 23.89 -6.36
N ASN A 250 -59.37 23.08 -7.41
CA ASN A 250 -60.61 23.09 -8.19
C ASN A 250 -61.70 22.43 -7.34
N LYS A 251 -62.70 23.24 -6.97
CA LYS A 251 -64.02 22.79 -6.54
C LYS A 251 -64.90 22.63 -7.77
#